data_AF-A0A0P5V2P6-F1
#
_entry.id   AF-A0A0P5V2P6-F1
#
_cell.length_a   1.000
_cell.length_b   1.000
_cell.length_c   1.000
_cell.angle_alpha   90.00
_cell.angle_beta   90.00
_cell.angle_gamma   90.00
#
_symmetry.space_group_name_H-M   'P 1'
#
loop_
_entity.id
_entity.type
_entity.pdbx_description
1 polymer ?
#
loop_
_entity_poly.entity_id
_entity_poly.type
_entity_poly.pdbx_seq_one_letter_code
_entity_poly.pdbx_strand_id
1 'polypeptide(L)'
;MSSQSNIALNNWLMANNVENISSVDEIYRYDRKQQQDMLAAKPWDKDPHFFKEIRISALALLKMVTHARSGGHLEVMGLLLGKVDANTMVVMDAFALPVEGTETRVNAQSQAYEYMTAYIESAKQVNRLENAIGWYHSHPGYGCWLSGIDVSTQMLNQNFQEPFVAIVVDPVRTISAGKVCLGAFRTYPKGYKPPNEEPSEYQTIPLNKVEDFGVHCKQYYALEVSYFKSSLDRRLLDSLWNKYWVSTLSSSSLTTVSSNLIFSLL
;
A
#
# COMPACT_ATOMS: atom_id res chain seq x y z
N MET A 1 9.50 27.49 -33.31
CA MET A 1 8.15 28.00 -33.00
C MET A 1 8.29 29.40 -32.44
N SER A 2 7.58 30.38 -33.01
CA SER A 2 7.80 31.82 -32.80
C SER A 2 7.37 32.30 -31.40
N SER A 3 8.08 33.30 -30.87
CA SER A 3 7.86 33.87 -29.52
C SER A 3 6.43 34.36 -29.28
N GLN A 4 5.73 34.83 -30.31
CA GLN A 4 4.34 35.25 -30.25
C GLN A 4 3.36 34.11 -29.93
N SER A 5 3.61 32.90 -30.44
CA SER A 5 2.76 31.74 -30.16
C SER A 5 2.84 31.33 -28.69
N ASN A 6 4.03 31.43 -28.07
CA ASN A 6 4.20 31.17 -26.63
C ASN A 6 3.55 32.25 -25.76
N ILE A 7 3.59 33.53 -26.17
CA ILE A 7 2.93 34.62 -25.44
C ILE A 7 1.40 34.46 -25.47
N ALA A 8 0.84 34.12 -26.64
CA ALA A 8 -0.59 33.88 -26.78
C ALA A 8 -1.06 32.68 -25.95
N LEU A 9 -0.29 31.59 -25.92
CA LEU A 9 -0.57 30.42 -25.10
C LEU A 9 -0.54 30.76 -23.59
N ASN A 10 0.50 31.45 -23.13
CA ASN A 10 0.63 31.84 -21.72
C ASN A 10 -0.50 32.79 -21.28
N ASN A 11 -0.89 33.75 -22.11
CA ASN A 11 -2.00 34.65 -21.82
C ASN A 11 -3.34 33.90 -21.71
N TRP A 12 -3.56 32.91 -22.57
CA TRP A 12 -4.75 32.06 -22.52
C TRP A 12 -4.76 31.16 -21.27
N LEU A 13 -3.62 30.55 -20.93
CA LEU A 13 -3.48 29.73 -19.73
C LEU A 13 -3.77 30.55 -18.46
N MET A 14 -3.22 31.76 -18.36
CA MET A 14 -3.49 32.66 -17.23
C MET A 14 -4.94 33.14 -17.19
N ALA A 15 -5.52 33.54 -18.33
CA ALA A 15 -6.90 34.03 -18.39
C ALA A 15 -7.94 32.96 -18.02
N ASN A 16 -7.60 31.68 -18.15
CA ASN A 16 -8.48 30.55 -17.85
C ASN A 16 -8.12 29.81 -16.56
N ASN A 17 -7.26 30.39 -15.70
CA ASN A 17 -6.79 29.76 -14.46
C ASN A 17 -6.23 28.34 -14.68
N VAL A 18 -5.57 28.10 -15.82
CA VAL A 18 -4.96 26.81 -16.11
C VAL A 18 -3.70 26.71 -15.27
N GLU A 19 -3.80 26.01 -14.15
CA GLU A 19 -2.68 25.74 -13.26
C GLU A 19 -1.69 24.79 -13.96
N ASN A 20 -0.40 25.14 -13.94
CA ASN A 20 0.65 24.18 -14.26
C ASN A 20 0.58 23.04 -13.25
N ILE A 21 0.76 21.80 -13.72
CA ILE A 21 0.88 20.60 -12.86
C ILE A 21 1.88 20.94 -11.75
N SER A 22 1.43 20.91 -10.49
CA SER A 22 2.31 21.22 -9.37
C SER A 22 3.45 20.20 -9.35
N SER A 23 4.65 20.57 -8.85
CA SER A 23 5.75 19.61 -8.69
C SER A 23 5.35 18.38 -7.85
N VAL A 24 4.31 18.53 -7.01
CA VAL A 24 3.72 17.45 -6.22
C VAL A 24 2.95 16.45 -7.08
N ASP A 25 2.39 16.90 -8.20
CA ASP A 25 1.60 16.08 -9.13
C ASP A 25 2.47 15.36 -10.17
N GLU A 26 3.77 15.70 -10.30
CA GLU A 26 4.70 15.02 -11.22
C GLU A 26 4.82 13.52 -10.92
N ILE A 27 4.70 13.12 -9.65
CA ILE A 27 4.72 11.70 -9.25
C ILE A 27 3.59 10.90 -9.91
N TYR A 28 2.48 11.54 -10.30
CA TYR A 28 1.35 10.89 -10.97
C TYR A 28 1.57 10.70 -12.48
N ARG A 29 2.63 11.29 -13.05
CA ARG A 29 2.95 11.09 -14.47
C ARG A 29 3.47 9.67 -14.70
N TYR A 30 2.89 8.97 -15.67
CA TYR A 30 3.36 7.64 -16.07
C TYR A 30 4.23 7.73 -17.34
N ASP A 31 5.50 7.34 -17.23
CA ASP A 31 6.40 7.18 -18.37
C ASP A 31 6.54 5.70 -18.73
N ARG A 32 5.85 5.28 -19.80
CA ARG A 32 5.87 3.88 -20.25
C ARG A 32 7.27 3.41 -20.66
N LYS A 33 8.08 4.28 -21.27
CA LYS A 33 9.41 3.90 -21.74
C LYS A 33 10.34 3.69 -20.55
N GLN A 34 10.32 4.62 -19.59
CA GLN A 34 11.08 4.48 -18.34
C GLN A 34 10.74 3.17 -17.61
N GLN A 35 9.45 2.82 -17.52
CA GLN A 35 9.04 1.56 -16.88
C GLN A 35 9.53 0.33 -17.65
N GLN A 36 9.45 0.34 -18.99
CA GLN A 36 9.95 -0.76 -19.82
C GLN A 36 11.46 -0.93 -19.68
N ASP A 37 12.21 0.16 -19.67
CA ASP A 37 13.67 0.14 -19.51
C ASP A 37 14.06 -0.40 -18.12
N MET A 38 13.37 -0.01 -17.06
CA MET A 38 13.58 -0.56 -15.70
C MET A 38 13.29 -2.06 -15.62
N LEU A 39 12.17 -2.50 -16.18
CA LEU A 39 11.78 -3.92 -16.22
C LEU A 39 12.73 -4.77 -17.07
N ALA A 40 13.32 -4.20 -18.12
CA ALA A 40 14.32 -4.88 -18.94
C ALA A 40 15.68 -4.97 -18.24
N ALA A 41 16.09 -3.91 -17.53
CA ALA A 41 17.38 -3.83 -16.85
C ALA A 41 17.46 -4.66 -15.56
N LYS A 42 16.32 -4.85 -14.87
CA LYS A 42 16.18 -5.59 -13.61
C LYS A 42 17.31 -5.31 -12.59
N PRO A 43 17.52 -4.04 -12.20
CA PRO A 43 18.63 -3.69 -11.30
C PRO A 43 18.55 -4.38 -9.92
N TRP A 44 17.33 -4.72 -9.47
CA TRP A 44 17.07 -5.48 -8.24
C TRP A 44 17.63 -6.92 -8.25
N ASP A 45 17.92 -7.51 -9.42
CA ASP A 45 18.55 -8.84 -9.49
C ASP A 45 20.01 -8.81 -9.01
N LYS A 46 20.64 -7.63 -9.01
CA LYS A 46 22.04 -7.44 -8.62
C LYS A 46 22.22 -7.07 -7.15
N ASP A 47 21.20 -6.46 -6.57
CA ASP A 47 21.21 -5.96 -5.19
C ASP A 47 19.88 -6.31 -4.50
N PRO A 48 19.87 -7.29 -3.56
CA PRO A 48 18.68 -7.64 -2.79
C PRO A 48 18.05 -6.47 -2.01
N HIS A 49 18.85 -5.44 -1.71
CA HIS A 49 18.47 -4.20 -1.02
C HIS A 49 18.32 -3.01 -1.99
N PHE A 50 18.11 -3.28 -3.28
CA PHE A 50 17.93 -2.24 -4.30
C PHE A 50 16.78 -1.29 -3.95
N PHE A 51 15.63 -1.84 -3.55
CA PHE A 51 14.50 -1.05 -3.07
C PHE A 51 14.68 -0.71 -1.61
N LYS A 52 14.61 0.58 -1.26
CA LYS A 52 14.76 1.05 0.12
C LYS A 52 13.55 1.83 0.61
N GLU A 53 12.85 2.45 -0.34
CA GLU A 53 11.78 3.39 -0.06
C GLU A 53 10.49 2.93 -0.75
N ILE A 54 9.37 3.23 -0.12
CA ILE A 54 8.04 3.13 -0.70
C ILE A 54 7.25 4.40 -0.49
N ARG A 55 6.61 4.88 -1.55
CA ARG A 55 5.73 6.05 -1.54
C ARG A 55 4.32 5.58 -1.78
N ILE A 56 3.41 5.85 -0.85
CA ILE A 56 2.01 5.41 -0.92
C ILE A 56 1.10 6.63 -1.10
N SER A 57 0.23 6.59 -2.11
CA SER A 57 -0.75 7.65 -2.31
C SER A 57 -1.75 7.68 -1.15
N ALA A 58 -2.21 8.88 -0.78
CA ALA A 58 -3.21 9.04 0.28
C ALA A 58 -4.51 8.29 -0.06
N LEU A 59 -4.84 8.17 -1.35
CA LEU A 59 -5.97 7.39 -1.84
C LEU A 59 -5.79 5.89 -1.56
N ALA A 60 -4.64 5.32 -1.93
CA ALA A 60 -4.32 3.91 -1.69
C ALA A 60 -4.33 3.61 -0.19
N LEU A 61 -3.70 4.48 0.62
CA LEU A 61 -3.69 4.37 2.07
C LEU A 61 -5.12 4.32 2.64
N LEU A 62 -5.97 5.27 2.26
CA LEU A 62 -7.35 5.33 2.74
C LEU A 62 -8.15 4.09 2.36
N LYS A 63 -7.99 3.59 1.12
CA LYS A 63 -8.66 2.36 0.66
C LYS A 63 -8.21 1.14 1.46
N MET A 64 -6.90 0.96 1.65
CA MET A 64 -6.34 -0.16 2.42
C MET A 64 -6.82 -0.12 3.88
N VAL A 65 -6.75 1.03 4.55
CA VAL A 65 -7.18 1.17 5.94
C VAL A 65 -8.69 0.97 6.09
N THR A 66 -9.49 1.49 5.17
CA THR A 66 -10.95 1.30 5.17
C THR A 66 -11.31 -0.17 4.98
N HIS A 67 -10.65 -0.85 4.05
CA HIS A 67 -10.87 -2.27 3.80
C HIS A 67 -10.43 -3.13 5.01
N ALA A 68 -9.22 -2.90 5.54
CA ALA A 68 -8.72 -3.58 6.73
C ALA A 68 -9.67 -3.40 7.93
N ARG A 69 -10.22 -2.19 8.11
CA ARG A 69 -11.22 -1.93 9.14
C ARG A 69 -12.53 -2.68 8.90
N SER A 70 -12.99 -2.79 7.65
CA SER A 70 -14.21 -3.55 7.33
C SER A 70 -14.09 -5.05 7.60
N GLY A 71 -12.88 -5.60 7.58
CA GLY A 71 -12.61 -7.01 7.95
C GLY A 71 -12.77 -7.29 9.45
N GLY A 72 -12.80 -6.27 10.31
CA GLY A 72 -12.91 -6.45 11.76
C GLY A 72 -11.73 -7.22 12.34
N HIS A 73 -11.99 -8.47 12.77
CA HIS A 73 -10.96 -9.38 13.29
C HIS A 73 -10.47 -10.40 12.24
N LEU A 74 -11.05 -10.42 11.05
CA LEU A 74 -10.63 -11.28 9.95
C LEU A 74 -9.55 -10.58 9.13
N GLU A 75 -8.63 -11.38 8.60
CA GLU A 75 -7.64 -10.90 7.67
C GLU A 75 -8.27 -10.69 6.31
N VAL A 76 -7.99 -9.53 5.71
CA VAL A 76 -8.40 -9.22 4.34
C VAL A 76 -7.15 -8.96 3.52
N MET A 77 -7.25 -9.10 2.21
CA MET A 77 -6.15 -8.80 1.31
C MET A 77 -6.61 -8.11 0.03
N GLY A 78 -5.65 -7.50 -0.65
CA GLY A 78 -5.88 -6.85 -1.93
C GLY A 78 -4.59 -6.63 -2.71
N LEU A 79 -4.72 -5.95 -3.85
CA LEU A 79 -3.61 -5.66 -4.74
C LEU A 79 -3.29 -4.17 -4.78
N LEU A 80 -2.04 -3.90 -5.09
CA LEU A 80 -1.47 -2.57 -5.22
C LEU A 80 -1.16 -2.30 -6.69
N LEU A 81 -1.61 -1.15 -7.17
CA LEU A 81 -1.25 -0.64 -8.49
C LEU A 81 -0.23 0.47 -8.36
N GLY A 82 0.78 0.45 -9.21
CA GLY A 82 1.82 1.44 -9.16
C GLY A 82 2.90 1.31 -10.21
N LYS A 83 4.06 1.85 -9.87
CA LYS A 83 5.25 1.91 -10.72
C LYS A 83 6.52 1.89 -9.88
N VAL A 84 7.64 1.71 -10.55
CA VAL A 84 8.97 1.89 -9.94
C VAL A 84 9.56 3.23 -10.39
N ASP A 85 10.12 3.97 -9.45
CA ASP A 85 10.91 5.17 -9.74
C ASP A 85 12.30 5.02 -9.10
N ALA A 86 13.31 4.74 -9.92
CA ALA A 86 14.65 4.37 -9.48
C ALA A 86 14.64 3.24 -8.41
N ASN A 87 15.07 3.54 -7.18
CA ASN A 87 15.12 2.63 -6.03
C ASN A 87 13.88 2.70 -5.13
N THR A 88 12.81 3.36 -5.60
CA THR A 88 11.59 3.62 -4.85
C THR A 88 10.40 2.94 -5.50
N MET A 89 9.62 2.22 -4.70
CA MET A 89 8.34 1.66 -5.14
C MET A 89 7.24 2.69 -4.91
N VAL A 90 6.42 2.97 -5.93
CA VAL A 90 5.36 4.00 -5.85
C VAL A 90 4.00 3.33 -6.00
N VAL A 91 3.22 3.34 -4.93
CA VAL A 91 1.85 2.83 -4.89
C VAL A 91 0.89 3.98 -5.21
N MET A 92 0.23 3.87 -6.37
CA MET A 92 -0.71 4.87 -6.88
C MET A 92 -2.13 4.58 -6.44
N ASP A 93 -2.55 3.31 -6.43
CA ASP A 93 -3.87 2.89 -6.01
C ASP A 93 -3.85 1.50 -5.35
N ALA A 94 -4.93 1.14 -4.66
CA ALA A 94 -5.15 -0.18 -4.10
C ALA A 94 -6.61 -0.61 -4.32
N PHE A 95 -6.84 -1.92 -4.43
CA PHE A 95 -8.18 -2.48 -4.49
C PHE A 95 -8.28 -3.80 -3.73
N ALA A 96 -9.46 -4.04 -3.14
CA ALA A 96 -9.75 -5.25 -2.39
C ALA A 96 -9.88 -6.45 -3.34
N LEU A 97 -9.35 -7.60 -2.94
CA LEU A 97 -9.68 -8.87 -3.56
C LEU A 97 -10.89 -9.47 -2.83
N PRO A 98 -11.81 -10.17 -3.53
CA PRO A 98 -13.00 -10.79 -2.93
C PRO A 98 -12.62 -12.09 -2.20
N VAL A 99 -11.65 -12.01 -1.30
CA VAL A 99 -11.07 -13.16 -0.61
C VAL A 99 -10.95 -12.84 0.87
N GLU A 100 -11.53 -13.70 1.70
CA GLU A 100 -11.37 -13.63 3.15
C GLU A 100 -10.16 -14.49 3.51
N GLY A 101 -9.13 -13.85 4.08
CA GLY A 101 -7.93 -14.52 4.55
C GLY A 101 -8.23 -15.25 5.85
N THR A 102 -7.89 -16.54 5.90
CA THR A 102 -7.64 -17.21 7.18
C THR A 102 -6.17 -17.57 7.21
N GLU A 103 -5.53 -17.38 8.36
CA GLU A 103 -4.10 -17.71 8.60
C GLU A 103 -3.69 -19.13 8.16
N THR A 104 -4.65 -20.02 7.89
CA THR A 104 -4.43 -21.43 7.54
C THR A 104 -4.69 -21.78 6.08
N ARG A 105 -5.23 -20.87 5.25
CA ARG A 105 -5.57 -21.17 3.84
C ARG A 105 -5.26 -20.02 2.88
N VAL A 106 -4.12 -20.11 2.22
CA VAL A 106 -3.81 -19.35 1.01
C VAL A 106 -4.14 -20.20 -0.20
N ASN A 107 -5.42 -20.30 -0.56
CA ASN A 107 -5.80 -20.91 -1.83
C ASN A 107 -6.92 -20.15 -2.54
N ALA A 108 -6.89 -18.82 -2.43
CA ALA A 108 -7.73 -17.92 -3.20
C ALA A 108 -7.12 -17.55 -4.56
N GLN A 109 -6.04 -18.24 -4.97
CA GLN A 109 -5.20 -17.83 -6.08
C GLN A 109 -5.98 -17.75 -7.41
N SER A 110 -6.76 -18.76 -7.80
CA SER A 110 -7.43 -18.76 -9.11
C SER A 110 -8.46 -17.62 -9.26
N GLN A 111 -9.36 -17.44 -8.29
CA GLN A 111 -10.37 -16.37 -8.33
C GLN A 111 -9.73 -14.98 -8.19
N ALA A 112 -8.67 -14.85 -7.40
CA ALA A 112 -7.91 -13.61 -7.31
C ALA A 112 -7.18 -13.27 -8.62
N TYR A 113 -6.61 -14.25 -9.33
CA TYR A 113 -5.96 -14.05 -10.63
C TYR A 113 -6.97 -13.61 -11.72
N GLU A 114 -8.15 -14.22 -11.76
CA GLU A 114 -9.22 -13.82 -12.69
C GLU A 114 -9.68 -12.38 -12.41
N TYR A 115 -9.95 -12.06 -11.13
CA TYR A 115 -10.33 -10.71 -10.74
C TYR A 115 -9.24 -9.68 -11.04
N MET A 116 -7.97 -10.01 -10.76
CA MET A 116 -6.83 -9.15 -11.06
C MET A 116 -6.73 -8.85 -12.56
N THR A 117 -6.86 -9.87 -13.41
CA THR A 117 -6.79 -9.71 -14.86
C THR A 117 -7.91 -8.79 -15.35
N ALA A 118 -9.16 -9.06 -14.93
CA ALA A 118 -10.32 -8.24 -15.28
C ALA A 118 -10.18 -6.79 -14.78
N TYR A 119 -9.63 -6.58 -13.57
CA TYR A 119 -9.41 -5.26 -13.01
C TYR A 119 -8.35 -4.48 -13.79
N ILE A 120 -7.20 -5.10 -14.10
CA ILE A 120 -6.13 -4.46 -14.87
C ILE A 120 -6.63 -4.11 -16.28
N GLU A 121 -7.41 -4.98 -16.93
CA GLU A 121 -8.02 -4.69 -18.23
C GLU A 121 -9.00 -3.52 -18.16
N SER A 122 -9.86 -3.49 -17.14
CA SER A 122 -10.80 -2.38 -16.91
C SER A 122 -10.08 -1.06 -16.61
N ALA A 123 -8.99 -1.11 -15.83
CA ALA A 123 -8.16 0.06 -15.52
C ALA A 123 -7.53 0.66 -16.80
N LYS A 124 -7.08 -0.19 -17.73
CA LYS A 124 -6.54 0.26 -19.03
C LYS A 124 -7.59 1.00 -19.87
N GLN A 125 -8.88 0.62 -19.78
CA GLN A 125 -9.96 1.29 -20.52
C GLN A 125 -10.19 2.73 -20.07
N VAL A 126 -9.88 3.05 -18.81
CA VAL A 126 -9.94 4.41 -18.24
C VAL A 126 -8.58 5.10 -18.18
N ASN A 127 -7.62 4.62 -18.98
CA ASN A 127 -6.26 5.17 -19.10
C ASN A 127 -5.46 5.19 -17.79
N ARG A 128 -5.73 4.24 -16.88
CA ARG A 128 -4.84 3.90 -15.77
C ARG A 128 -3.83 2.87 -16.27
N LEU A 129 -2.58 3.30 -16.38
CA LEU A 129 -1.52 2.56 -17.07
C LEU A 129 -0.61 1.79 -16.11
N GLU A 130 -0.77 2.02 -14.81
CA GLU A 130 -0.07 1.36 -13.74
C GLU A 130 -0.40 -0.13 -13.70
N ASN A 131 0.63 -0.95 -13.50
CA ASN A 131 0.47 -2.39 -13.33
C ASN A 131 0.48 -2.75 -11.84
N ALA A 132 0.23 -4.03 -11.54
CA ALA A 132 0.42 -4.57 -10.21
C ALA A 132 1.88 -4.37 -9.76
N ILE A 133 2.06 -3.80 -8.57
CA ILE A 133 3.38 -3.53 -7.96
C ILE A 133 3.54 -4.23 -6.61
N GLY A 134 2.48 -4.88 -6.14
CA GLY A 134 2.46 -5.53 -4.83
C GLY A 134 1.08 -5.98 -4.40
N TRP A 135 1.02 -6.45 -3.17
CA TRP A 135 -0.19 -6.86 -2.48
C TRP A 135 -0.20 -6.26 -1.08
N TYR A 136 -1.38 -6.18 -0.49
CA TYR A 136 -1.53 -5.83 0.92
C TYR A 136 -2.44 -6.80 1.63
N HIS A 137 -2.24 -6.96 2.93
CA HIS A 137 -3.15 -7.66 3.82
C HIS A 137 -3.20 -7.02 5.20
N SER A 138 -4.17 -7.44 6.02
CA SER A 138 -4.33 -6.94 7.38
C SER A 138 -3.91 -7.93 8.44
N HIS A 139 -3.26 -7.43 9.50
CA HIS A 139 -2.97 -8.15 10.74
C HIS A 139 -3.71 -7.48 11.91
N PRO A 140 -4.96 -7.86 12.24
CA PRO A 140 -5.75 -7.16 13.24
C PRO A 140 -5.24 -7.37 14.67
N GLY A 141 -4.50 -6.38 15.20
CA GLY A 141 -4.11 -6.30 16.62
C GLY A 141 -2.75 -6.89 16.97
N TYR A 142 -2.06 -7.54 16.04
CA TYR A 142 -0.79 -8.23 16.30
C TYR A 142 0.41 -7.68 15.52
N GLY A 143 0.28 -6.47 14.95
CA GLY A 143 1.39 -5.71 14.38
C GLY A 143 1.66 -6.01 12.90
N CYS A 144 2.50 -5.18 12.30
CA CYS A 144 2.87 -5.25 10.89
C CYS A 144 4.21 -5.96 10.73
N TRP A 145 4.18 -7.21 10.28
CA TRP A 145 5.32 -8.09 10.03
C TRP A 145 4.87 -9.20 9.07
N LEU A 146 5.80 -10.00 8.53
CA LEU A 146 5.44 -11.14 7.65
C LEU A 146 5.53 -12.46 8.42
N SER A 147 4.44 -13.23 8.44
CA SER A 147 4.40 -14.62 8.91
C SER A 147 5.16 -15.57 7.97
N GLY A 148 5.38 -16.82 8.37
CA GLY A 148 6.01 -17.82 7.48
C GLY A 148 5.25 -18.03 6.16
N ILE A 149 3.92 -17.92 6.19
CA ILE A 149 3.05 -18.00 5.01
C ILE A 149 3.21 -16.74 4.14
N ASP A 150 3.26 -15.55 4.76
CA ASP A 150 3.45 -14.30 4.04
C ASP A 150 4.82 -14.25 3.37
N VAL A 151 5.86 -14.70 4.05
CA VAL A 151 7.21 -14.81 3.47
C VAL A 151 7.18 -15.74 2.27
N SER A 152 6.54 -16.92 2.38
CA SER A 152 6.45 -17.87 1.27
C SER A 152 5.69 -17.29 0.08
N THR A 153 4.57 -16.61 0.33
CA THR A 153 3.77 -15.91 -0.68
C THR A 153 4.56 -14.79 -1.35
N GLN A 154 5.24 -13.96 -0.56
CA GLN A 154 6.02 -12.84 -1.06
C GLN A 154 7.25 -13.30 -1.84
N MET A 155 7.91 -14.39 -1.43
CA MET A 155 8.98 -15.02 -2.21
C MET A 155 8.48 -15.52 -3.58
N LEU A 156 7.30 -16.15 -3.63
CA LEU A 156 6.70 -16.57 -4.91
C LEU A 156 6.38 -15.36 -5.79
N ASN A 157 5.78 -14.31 -5.23
CA ASN A 157 5.46 -13.10 -5.98
C ASN A 157 6.73 -12.39 -6.49
N GLN A 158 7.77 -12.26 -5.67
CA GLN A 158 9.07 -11.73 -6.11
C GLN A 158 9.77 -12.61 -7.15
N ASN A 159 9.45 -13.91 -7.24
CA ASN A 159 10.02 -14.77 -8.27
C ASN A 159 9.28 -14.67 -9.62
N PHE A 160 7.96 -14.46 -9.61
CA PHE A 160 7.14 -14.52 -10.83
C PHE A 160 6.55 -13.17 -11.29
N GLN A 161 6.49 -12.17 -10.40
CA GLN A 161 5.83 -10.88 -10.62
C GLN A 161 6.74 -9.69 -10.24
N GLU A 162 8.05 -9.88 -10.16
CA GLU A 162 9.00 -8.81 -9.82
C GLU A 162 8.92 -7.63 -10.82
N PRO A 163 8.89 -6.36 -10.36
CA PRO A 163 9.03 -5.87 -8.99
C PRO A 163 7.75 -6.00 -8.12
N PHE A 164 7.84 -6.58 -6.92
CA PHE A 164 6.66 -6.80 -6.05
C PHE A 164 6.87 -6.50 -4.55
N VAL A 165 5.94 -5.83 -3.88
CA VAL A 165 6.00 -5.51 -2.43
C VAL A 165 4.83 -6.11 -1.63
N ALA A 166 5.07 -6.45 -0.37
CA ALA A 166 4.03 -6.81 0.59
C ALA A 166 3.78 -5.63 1.56
N ILE A 167 2.53 -5.19 1.69
CA ILE A 167 2.12 -4.20 2.70
C ILE A 167 1.25 -4.87 3.75
N VAL A 168 1.55 -4.66 5.03
CA VAL A 168 0.76 -5.15 6.15
C VAL A 168 0.13 -3.98 6.89
N VAL A 169 -1.17 -4.03 7.15
CA VAL A 169 -1.92 -2.99 7.87
C VAL A 169 -2.50 -3.55 9.16
N ASP A 170 -2.28 -2.90 10.30
CA ASP A 170 -2.97 -3.24 11.55
C ASP A 170 -4.08 -2.21 11.83
N PRO A 171 -5.35 -2.54 11.51
CA PRO A 171 -6.47 -1.62 11.72
C PRO A 171 -6.79 -1.39 13.20
N VAL A 172 -6.52 -2.37 14.07
CA VAL A 172 -6.82 -2.28 15.51
C VAL A 172 -5.84 -1.33 16.18
N ARG A 173 -4.54 -1.46 15.89
CA ARG A 173 -3.50 -0.53 16.39
C ARG A 173 -3.62 0.85 15.81
N THR A 174 -4.08 0.95 14.55
CA THR A 174 -4.34 2.25 13.92
C THR A 174 -5.36 3.06 14.72
N ILE A 175 -6.44 2.41 15.18
CA ILE A 175 -7.49 3.06 15.98
C ILE A 175 -6.95 3.42 17.37
N SER A 176 -6.24 2.51 18.04
CA SER A 176 -5.77 2.76 19.42
C SER A 176 -4.66 3.80 19.51
N ALA A 177 -3.78 3.87 18.50
CA ALA A 177 -2.65 4.80 18.48
C ALA A 177 -2.97 6.16 17.83
N GLY A 178 -4.08 6.27 17.08
CA GLY A 178 -4.40 7.47 16.29
C GLY A 178 -3.43 7.75 15.14
N LYS A 179 -2.58 6.77 14.78
CA LYS A 179 -1.61 6.81 13.69
C LYS A 179 -1.74 5.51 12.90
N VAL A 180 -1.73 5.59 11.56
CA VAL A 180 -1.81 4.40 10.72
C VAL A 180 -0.63 3.47 11.01
N CYS A 181 -0.94 2.25 11.43
CA CYS A 181 0.01 1.18 11.66
C CYS A 181 0.12 0.38 10.36
N LEU A 182 1.18 0.64 9.60
CA LEU A 182 1.43 0.04 8.29
C LEU A 182 2.93 -0.24 8.15
N GLY A 183 3.26 -1.45 7.71
CA GLY A 183 4.62 -1.82 7.32
C GLY A 183 4.66 -2.25 5.85
N ALA A 184 5.76 -2.00 5.17
CA ALA A 184 6.01 -2.45 3.80
C ALA A 184 7.29 -3.26 3.77
N PHE A 185 7.26 -4.42 3.12
CA PHE A 185 8.28 -5.44 3.25
C PHE A 185 8.62 -6.09 1.92
N ARG A 186 9.88 -6.51 1.82
CA ARG A 186 10.39 -7.37 0.75
C ARG A 186 11.21 -8.51 1.33
N THR A 187 11.09 -9.69 0.73
CA THR A 187 11.83 -10.88 1.15
C THR A 187 13.21 -10.94 0.52
N TYR A 188 14.16 -11.53 1.24
CA TYR A 188 15.47 -11.83 0.71
C TYR A 188 15.42 -13.05 -0.22
N PRO A 189 16.26 -13.11 -1.26
CA PRO A 189 16.42 -14.30 -2.08
C PRO A 189 16.84 -15.52 -1.25
N LYS A 190 16.42 -16.71 -1.68
CA LYS A 190 16.76 -17.96 -0.99
C LYS A 190 18.28 -18.14 -0.89
N GLY A 191 18.78 -18.32 0.34
CA GLY A 191 20.20 -18.52 0.62
C GLY A 191 21.00 -17.23 0.85
N TYR A 192 20.40 -16.05 0.67
CA TYR A 192 21.00 -14.80 1.09
C TYR A 192 21.04 -14.71 2.61
N LYS A 193 22.17 -14.28 3.17
CA LYS A 193 22.31 -13.96 4.59
C LYS A 193 22.49 -12.46 4.70
N PRO A 194 21.53 -11.71 5.27
CA PRO A 194 21.72 -10.28 5.45
C PRO A 194 22.93 -10.05 6.37
N PRO A 195 23.71 -8.97 6.14
CA PRO A 195 24.67 -8.50 7.13
C PRO A 195 23.92 -8.27 8.45
N ASN A 196 24.56 -8.46 9.61
CA ASN A 196 23.90 -8.38 10.92
C ASN A 196 23.11 -7.06 11.05
N GLU A 197 21.81 -7.13 10.75
CA GLU A 197 20.88 -6.02 10.88
C GLU A 197 20.42 -5.97 12.33
N GLU A 198 20.39 -4.75 12.88
CA GLU A 198 19.67 -4.51 14.12
C GLU A 198 18.19 -4.85 13.91
N PRO A 199 17.49 -5.36 14.93
CA PRO A 199 16.06 -5.62 14.82
C PRO A 199 15.35 -4.33 14.38
N SER A 200 14.65 -4.40 13.24
CA SER A 200 13.69 -3.37 12.83
C SER A 200 12.70 -3.09 13.97
N GLU A 201 12.18 -1.86 14.03
CA GLU A 201 11.35 -1.29 15.10
C GLU A 201 10.65 -2.32 16.00
N TYR A 202 10.96 -2.30 17.30
CA TYR A 202 10.30 -3.14 18.29
C TYR A 202 8.78 -2.91 18.28
N GLN A 203 8.03 -3.88 17.74
CA GLN A 203 6.59 -3.96 17.90
C GLN A 203 6.23 -4.96 19.00
N THR A 204 5.20 -4.64 19.78
CA THR A 204 4.63 -5.59 20.75
C THR A 204 3.97 -6.73 19.97
N ILE A 205 4.56 -7.92 19.93
CA ILE A 205 3.95 -9.09 19.27
C ILE A 205 3.28 -9.97 20.35
N PRO A 206 2.02 -10.41 20.17
CA PRO A 206 1.37 -11.34 21.09
C PRO A 206 2.14 -12.66 21.25
N LEU A 207 2.06 -13.29 22.43
CA LEU A 207 2.81 -14.50 22.76
C LEU A 207 2.52 -15.68 21.81
N ASN A 208 1.30 -15.78 21.29
CA ASN A 208 0.92 -16.84 20.33
C ASN A 208 1.50 -16.62 18.92
N LYS A 209 2.17 -15.49 18.66
CA LYS A 209 2.76 -15.12 17.36
C LYS A 209 4.27 -14.90 17.41
N VAL A 210 4.84 -14.80 18.60
CA VAL A 210 6.26 -14.46 18.79
C VAL A 210 7.21 -15.51 18.21
N GLU A 211 6.82 -16.79 18.24
CA GLU A 211 7.62 -17.88 17.69
C GLU A 211 7.73 -17.77 16.17
N ASP A 212 6.60 -17.65 15.48
CA ASP A 212 6.54 -17.48 14.02
C ASP A 212 7.30 -16.21 13.58
N PHE A 213 7.07 -15.09 14.28
CA PHE A 213 7.83 -13.87 14.05
C PHE A 213 9.34 -14.09 14.21
N GLY A 214 9.78 -14.71 15.30
CA GLY A 214 11.21 -14.92 15.60
C GLY A 214 11.92 -15.82 14.58
N VAL A 215 11.21 -16.78 13.98
CA VAL A 215 11.77 -17.67 12.94
C VAL A 215 11.94 -16.95 11.61
N HIS A 216 11.02 -16.06 11.25
CA HIS A 216 10.93 -15.48 9.91
C HIS A 216 11.40 -14.02 9.80
N CYS A 217 11.58 -13.29 10.92
CA CYS A 217 11.92 -11.86 10.91
C CYS A 217 13.23 -11.49 10.19
N LYS A 218 14.15 -12.45 9.99
CA LYS A 218 15.41 -12.26 9.24
C LYS A 218 15.31 -12.61 7.75
N GLN A 219 14.13 -13.02 7.28
CA GLN A 219 13.91 -13.44 5.89
C GLN A 219 13.39 -12.30 5.00
N TYR A 220 13.14 -11.14 5.58
CA TYR A 220 12.66 -9.94 4.89
C TYR A 220 13.23 -8.69 5.55
N TYR A 221 13.11 -7.56 4.85
CA TYR A 221 13.44 -6.23 5.36
C TYR A 221 12.25 -5.28 5.17
N ALA A 222 12.23 -4.24 5.98
CA ALA A 222 11.24 -3.17 5.89
C ALA A 222 11.73 -2.06 4.94
N LEU A 223 10.81 -1.52 4.15
CA LEU A 223 11.02 -0.32 3.34
C LEU A 223 10.66 0.93 4.17
N GLU A 224 11.34 2.04 3.92
CA GLU A 224 10.97 3.33 4.48
C GLU A 224 9.67 3.81 3.82
N VAL A 225 8.60 3.91 4.61
CA VAL A 225 7.28 4.31 4.13
C VAL A 225 7.12 5.82 4.19
N SER A 226 6.77 6.42 3.06
CA SER A 226 6.32 7.81 2.98
C SER A 226 5.00 7.92 2.22
N TYR A 227 4.31 9.05 2.40
CA TYR A 227 3.00 9.28 1.80
C TYR A 227 3.01 10.51 0.89
N PHE A 228 2.20 10.47 -0.16
CA PHE A 228 1.99 11.62 -1.05
C PHE A 228 0.52 11.79 -1.38
N LYS A 229 0.14 13.00 -1.81
CA LYS A 229 -1.21 13.34 -2.24
C LYS A 229 -1.14 14.34 -3.38
N SER A 230 -2.10 14.29 -4.29
CA SER A 230 -2.19 15.29 -5.36
C SER A 230 -2.72 16.62 -4.83
N SER A 231 -2.53 17.67 -5.62
CA SER A 231 -3.17 18.97 -5.38
C SER A 231 -4.71 18.87 -5.33
N LEU A 232 -5.30 17.96 -6.11
CA LEU A 232 -6.74 17.68 -6.10
C LEU A 232 -7.15 16.90 -4.85
N ASP A 233 -6.39 15.88 -4.45
CA ASP A 233 -6.64 15.11 -3.22
C ASP A 233 -6.61 16.02 -2.00
N ARG A 234 -5.72 17.02 -1.98
CA ARG A 234 -5.72 18.03 -0.92
C ARG A 234 -7.07 18.74 -0.82
N ARG A 235 -7.61 19.24 -1.94
CA ARG A 235 -8.91 19.95 -1.97
C ARG A 235 -10.06 19.03 -1.54
N LEU A 236 -10.04 17.78 -1.98
CA LEU A 236 -11.03 16.77 -1.61
C LEU A 236 -10.94 16.40 -0.12
N LEU A 237 -9.74 16.15 0.39
CA LEU A 237 -9.50 15.83 1.79
C LEU A 237 -9.87 17.00 2.70
N ASP A 238 -9.54 18.23 2.33
CA ASP A 238 -9.95 19.43 3.10
C ASP A 238 -11.48 19.56 3.14
N SER A 239 -12.16 19.26 2.01
CA SER A 239 -13.63 19.26 1.93
C SER A 239 -14.28 18.13 2.73
N LEU A 240 -13.71 16.93 2.69
CA LEU A 240 -14.15 15.77 3.45
C LEU A 240 -13.90 15.97 4.95
N TRP A 241 -12.76 16.55 5.32
CA TRP A 241 -12.39 16.87 6.70
C TRP A 241 -13.41 17.81 7.34
N ASN A 242 -13.79 18.87 6.63
CA ASN A 242 -14.79 19.84 7.10
C ASN A 242 -16.20 19.25 7.20
N LYS A 243 -16.54 18.22 6.40
CA LYS A 243 -17.91 17.68 6.32
C LYS A 243 -18.15 16.41 7.13
N TYR A 244 -17.14 15.54 7.27
CA TYR A 244 -17.27 14.19 7.85
C TYR A 244 -16.49 13.99 9.15
N TRP A 245 -15.42 14.75 9.38
CA TRP A 245 -14.57 14.50 10.56
C TRP A 245 -15.17 15.07 11.85
N VAL A 246 -16.02 16.10 11.76
CA VAL A 246 -16.85 16.55 12.90
C VAL A 246 -17.74 15.42 13.41
N SER A 247 -18.33 14.59 12.53
CA SER A 247 -19.16 13.46 12.97
C SER A 247 -18.35 12.24 13.43
N THR A 248 -17.15 12.04 12.85
CA THR A 248 -16.29 10.86 13.11
C THR A 248 -15.42 11.03 14.36
N LEU A 249 -15.03 12.26 14.72
CA LEU A 249 -14.42 12.56 16.02
C LEU A 249 -15.44 12.78 17.14
N SER A 250 -16.69 13.11 16.82
CA SER A 250 -17.75 13.21 17.82
C SER A 250 -18.25 11.85 18.32
N SER A 251 -17.99 10.76 17.58
CA SER A 251 -18.22 9.40 18.09
C SER A 251 -17.13 9.07 19.10
N SER A 252 -17.43 9.32 20.37
CA SER A 252 -16.56 9.04 21.50
C SER A 252 -16.22 7.54 21.56
N SER A 253 -14.94 7.21 21.73
CA SER A 253 -14.41 5.84 21.83
C SER A 253 -14.94 5.04 23.03
N LEU A 254 -15.57 5.69 24.02
CA LEU A 254 -16.14 5.06 25.20
C LEU A 254 -17.50 4.38 24.96
N THR A 255 -18.28 4.80 23.98
CA THR A 255 -19.64 4.24 23.77
C THR A 255 -19.66 3.04 22.84
N THR A 256 -18.76 2.95 21.86
CA THR A 256 -18.74 1.81 20.91
C THR A 256 -18.26 0.50 21.55
N VAL A 257 -17.38 0.57 22.57
CA VAL A 257 -16.91 -0.64 23.29
C VAL A 257 -17.94 -1.09 24.34
N SER A 258 -18.76 -0.18 24.85
CA SER A 258 -19.74 -0.48 25.90
C SER A 258 -20.99 -1.22 25.42
N SER A 259 -21.33 -1.14 24.13
CA SER A 259 -22.53 -1.80 23.57
C SER A 259 -22.37 -3.30 23.31
N ASN A 260 -21.15 -3.85 23.31
CA ASN A 260 -20.91 -5.29 23.09
C ASN A 260 -20.84 -6.12 24.39
N LEU A 261 -21.04 -5.50 25.56
CA LEU A 261 -20.92 -6.17 26.87
C LEU A 261 -22.27 -6.43 27.58
N ILE A 262 -23.42 -6.11 26.96
CA ILE A 262 -24.75 -6.25 27.62
C ILE A 262 -25.62 -7.40 27.06
N PHE A 263 -25.26 -8.08 25.97
CA PHE A 263 -26.08 -9.18 25.42
C PHE A 263 -25.63 -10.61 25.80
N SER A 264 -25.20 -10.83 27.05
CA SER A 264 -24.87 -12.18 27.56
C SER A 264 -25.54 -12.56 28.89
N LEU A 265 -26.48 -11.77 29.41
CA LEU A 265 -27.23 -12.14 30.62
C LEU A 265 -28.70 -11.73 30.47
N LEU A 266 -29.45 -12.55 29.73
CA LEU A 266 -30.86 -12.93 29.86
C LEU A 266 -31.12 -14.07 28.87
#